data_AF-A0A3D9CAA7-F1
#
_entry.id   AF-A0A3D9CAA7-F1
#
_cell.length_a   1.000
_cell.length_b   1.000
_cell.length_c   1.000
_cell.angle_alpha   90.00
_cell.angle_beta   90.00
_cell.angle_gamma   90.00
#
_symmetry.space_group_name_H-M   'P 1'
#
loop_
_entity.id
_entity.type
_entity.pdbx_description
1 polymer ?
#
loop_
_entity_poly.entity_id
_entity_poly.type
_entity_poly.pdbx_seq_one_letter_code
_entity_poly.pdbx_strand_id
1 'polypeptide(L)'
;MTNREHIKKLMDHLQTESNREIHFDEDSIMAAYEEKDNNHQSLSIKILSIFGGMMACLTFLGFIFLFQVFDSPTGAGILGVICIAGSSLISRISGKTIIDTLSVSFFITGFALLGLALSTEGDSIYMVFIVFALCTLFLVQSYILSFISVLIINGSIVAFSQTHDTYSLISAIIIFQTVIITFLFLQEAKIITKNKILSKLYDPVRAGMVFSFIFTLVFSGLASFLHLTEHYYDWIPSVVIMLAILYVVFLLFGTLKVTSTTYKIIIYTLTVLFLLPTLLTPAISGAILIILLSFFVNYRTGLVLAIIALIYFIGRFYYDLGFTLLIKSILLFGSGISFLAIYFFTHKKLTANE
;
A
#
# COMPACT_ATOMS: atom_id res chain seq x y z
N MET A 1 -0.72 23.62 -22.84
CA MET A 1 0.38 23.99 -23.77
C MET A 1 1.77 23.72 -23.18
N THR A 2 2.02 23.99 -21.90
CA THR A 2 3.34 23.83 -21.24
C THR A 2 3.91 22.40 -21.23
N ASN A 3 3.08 21.36 -21.31
CA ASN A 3 3.53 19.95 -21.24
C ASN A 3 4.09 19.40 -22.56
N ARG A 4 3.52 19.73 -23.72
CA ARG A 4 4.00 19.21 -25.02
C ARG A 4 5.42 19.68 -25.34
N GLU A 5 5.72 20.96 -25.10
CA GLU A 5 7.07 21.49 -25.29
C GLU A 5 8.09 20.88 -24.32
N HIS A 6 7.67 20.58 -23.09
CA HIS A 6 8.55 19.93 -22.11
C HIS A 6 8.88 18.49 -22.50
N ILE A 7 7.90 17.74 -23.03
CA ILE A 7 8.11 16.38 -23.54
C ILE A 7 9.07 16.41 -24.74
N LYS A 8 8.87 17.33 -25.69
CA LYS A 8 9.78 17.47 -26.85
C LYS A 8 11.20 17.82 -26.41
N LYS A 9 11.38 18.78 -25.50
CA LYS A 9 12.70 19.11 -24.94
C LYS A 9 13.37 17.91 -24.26
N LEU A 10 12.60 17.07 -23.58
CA LEU A 10 13.12 15.88 -22.92
C LEU A 10 13.53 14.81 -23.95
N MET A 11 12.76 14.64 -25.01
CA MET A 11 13.09 13.75 -26.13
C MET A 11 14.36 14.19 -26.85
N ASP A 12 14.48 15.49 -27.17
CA ASP A 12 15.66 16.08 -27.79
C ASP A 12 16.90 15.93 -26.89
N HIS A 13 16.74 16.12 -25.58
CA HIS A 13 17.82 15.92 -24.60
C HIS A 13 18.28 14.47 -24.55
N LEU A 14 17.34 13.51 -24.55
CA LEU A 14 17.67 12.08 -24.55
C LEU A 14 18.30 11.61 -25.86
N GLN A 15 17.91 12.20 -27.00
CA GLN A 15 18.55 11.96 -28.30
C GLN A 15 19.97 12.51 -28.35
N THR A 16 20.22 13.66 -27.73
CA THR A 16 21.55 14.30 -27.72
C THR A 16 22.53 13.68 -26.73
N GLU A 17 22.07 13.12 -25.61
CA GLU A 17 22.93 12.40 -24.66
C GLU A 17 23.14 10.91 -25.00
N SER A 18 22.27 10.32 -25.81
CA SER A 18 22.39 8.90 -26.19
C SER A 18 23.42 8.71 -27.30
N ASN A 19 24.43 7.87 -27.04
CA ASN A 19 25.41 7.43 -28.03
C ASN A 19 24.85 6.41 -29.07
N ARG A 20 23.52 6.20 -29.07
CA ARG A 20 22.78 5.33 -30.00
C ARG A 20 21.62 6.12 -30.60
N GLU A 21 21.31 5.91 -31.87
CA GLU A 21 20.11 6.45 -32.51
C GLU A 21 18.85 5.87 -31.82
N ILE A 22 18.14 6.72 -31.08
CA ILE A 22 16.87 6.38 -30.46
C ILE A 22 15.76 7.02 -31.31
N HIS A 23 14.98 6.18 -31.98
CA HIS A 23 13.74 6.59 -32.63
C HIS A 23 12.61 6.60 -31.60
N PHE A 24 12.09 7.79 -31.31
CA PHE A 24 10.90 7.95 -30.51
C PHE A 24 9.67 8.03 -31.42
N ASP A 25 8.64 7.26 -31.11
CA ASP A 25 7.31 7.43 -31.73
C ASP A 25 6.60 8.58 -31.01
N GLU A 26 6.83 9.81 -31.50
CA GLU A 26 6.27 11.05 -30.96
C GLU A 26 4.75 10.99 -30.79
N ASP A 27 4.03 10.44 -31.77
CA ASP A 27 2.57 10.39 -31.76
C ASP A 27 2.05 9.45 -30.68
N SER A 28 2.68 8.28 -30.51
CA SER A 28 2.32 7.35 -29.44
C SER A 28 2.63 7.90 -28.05
N ILE A 29 3.74 8.62 -27.88
CA ILE A 29 4.15 9.23 -26.61
C ILE A 29 3.20 10.36 -26.23
N MET A 30 2.86 11.22 -27.20
CA MET A 30 1.91 12.31 -27.00
C MET A 30 0.50 11.78 -26.73
N ALA A 31 0.04 10.77 -27.45
CA ALA A 31 -1.25 10.12 -27.21
C ALA A 31 -1.30 9.45 -25.83
N ALA A 32 -0.25 8.75 -25.41
CA ALA A 32 -0.17 8.14 -24.08
C ALA A 32 -0.13 9.20 -22.97
N TYR A 33 0.51 10.34 -23.20
CA TYR A 33 0.54 11.45 -22.27
C TYR A 33 -0.83 12.13 -22.16
N GLU A 34 -1.51 12.38 -23.28
CA GLU A 34 -2.85 12.95 -23.31
C GLU A 34 -3.91 12.01 -22.72
N GLU A 35 -3.79 10.70 -22.94
CA GLU A 35 -4.61 9.69 -22.25
C GLU A 35 -4.35 9.75 -20.73
N LYS A 36 -3.10 9.91 -20.30
CA LYS A 36 -2.74 10.03 -18.88
C LYS A 36 -3.22 11.35 -18.26
N ASP A 37 -3.17 12.46 -18.98
CA ASP A 37 -3.56 13.80 -18.53
C ASP A 37 -5.10 13.94 -18.46
N ASN A 38 -5.82 13.46 -19.49
CA ASN A 38 -7.29 13.39 -19.48
C ASN A 38 -7.83 12.44 -18.41
N ASN A 39 -7.05 11.41 -18.06
CA ASN A 39 -7.37 10.46 -16.99
C ASN A 39 -6.70 10.84 -15.64
N HIS A 40 -6.06 12.01 -15.57
CA HIS A 40 -5.43 12.57 -14.37
C HIS A 40 -6.50 13.18 -13.46
N GLN A 41 -7.46 12.36 -13.03
CA GLN A 41 -8.31 12.72 -11.91
C GLN A 41 -7.41 13.01 -10.70
N SER A 42 -7.66 14.13 -10.01
CA SER A 42 -6.95 14.43 -8.78
C SER A 42 -7.13 13.26 -7.81
N LEU A 43 -6.08 12.95 -7.06
CA LEU A 43 -6.11 11.83 -6.11
C LEU A 43 -7.30 11.93 -5.15
N SER A 44 -7.70 13.15 -4.80
CA SER A 44 -8.89 13.45 -4.01
C SER A 44 -10.19 12.97 -4.67
N ILE A 45 -10.35 13.14 -5.99
CA ILE A 45 -11.53 12.66 -6.74
C ILE A 45 -11.56 11.13 -6.76
N LYS A 46 -10.41 10.47 -6.95
CA LYS A 46 -10.32 9.00 -6.91
C LYS A 46 -10.70 8.46 -5.53
N ILE A 47 -10.19 9.07 -4.46
CA ILE A 47 -10.56 8.72 -3.08
C ILE A 47 -12.06 8.94 -2.85
N LEU A 48 -12.58 10.10 -3.25
CA LEU A 48 -14.01 10.42 -3.09
C LEU A 48 -14.90 9.44 -3.88
N SER A 49 -14.48 9.01 -5.06
CA SER A 49 -15.17 7.99 -5.86
C SER A 49 -15.16 6.62 -5.17
N ILE A 50 -14.04 6.22 -4.56
CA ILE A 50 -13.97 4.98 -3.78
C ILE A 50 -14.93 5.05 -2.58
N PHE A 51 -14.87 6.13 -1.80
CA PHE A 51 -15.77 6.32 -0.64
C PHE A 51 -17.25 6.40 -1.06
N GLY A 52 -17.54 7.14 -2.13
CA GLY A 52 -18.89 7.22 -2.71
C GLY A 52 -19.38 5.85 -3.19
N GLY A 53 -18.49 5.04 -3.78
CA GLY A 53 -18.78 3.68 -4.21
C GLY A 53 -19.04 2.73 -3.05
N MET A 54 -18.29 2.86 -1.95
CA MET A 54 -18.54 2.12 -0.71
C MET A 54 -19.89 2.51 -0.09
N MET A 55 -20.23 3.79 -0.05
CA MET A 55 -21.53 4.26 0.46
C MET A 55 -22.69 3.79 -0.42
N ALA A 56 -22.54 3.87 -1.75
CA ALA A 56 -23.54 3.35 -2.68
C ALA A 56 -23.70 1.83 -2.56
N CYS A 57 -22.60 1.10 -2.37
CA CYS A 57 -22.63 -0.34 -2.06
C CYS A 57 -23.45 -0.63 -0.79
N LEU A 58 -23.28 0.13 0.29
CA LEU A 58 -24.07 -0.06 1.52
C LEU A 58 -25.56 0.14 1.28
N THR A 59 -25.94 1.21 0.57
CA THR A 59 -27.33 1.46 0.21
C THR A 59 -27.89 0.37 -0.69
N PHE A 60 -27.11 -0.11 -1.66
CA PHE A 60 -27.52 -1.16 -2.58
C PHE A 60 -27.66 -2.52 -1.90
N LEU A 61 -26.74 -2.90 -1.01
CA LEU A 61 -26.89 -4.08 -0.15
C LEU A 61 -28.13 -3.95 0.76
N GLY A 62 -28.38 -2.77 1.32
CA GLY A 62 -29.59 -2.48 2.09
C GLY A 62 -30.87 -2.65 1.27
N PHE A 63 -30.86 -2.26 0.00
CA PHE A 63 -31.97 -2.54 -0.92
C PHE A 63 -32.14 -4.04 -1.15
N ILE A 64 -31.07 -4.77 -1.49
CA ILE A 64 -31.13 -6.24 -1.69
C ILE A 64 -31.66 -6.95 -0.43
N PHE A 65 -31.32 -6.45 0.76
CA PHE A 65 -31.85 -6.94 2.03
C PHE A 65 -33.36 -6.90 2.11
N LEU A 66 -33.94 -5.76 1.72
CA LEU A 66 -35.40 -5.57 1.77
C LEU A 66 -36.15 -6.50 0.81
N PHE A 67 -35.51 -6.94 -0.28
CA PHE A 67 -36.09 -7.87 -1.24
C PHE A 67 -35.91 -9.35 -0.86
N GLN A 68 -35.35 -9.66 0.31
CA GLN A 68 -35.12 -11.04 0.79
C GLN A 68 -34.32 -11.92 -0.19
N VAL A 69 -33.55 -11.31 -1.09
CA VAL A 69 -32.71 -12.04 -2.05
C VAL A 69 -31.62 -12.85 -1.33
N PHE A 70 -31.27 -12.47 -0.10
CA PHE A 70 -30.35 -13.21 0.76
C PHE A 70 -30.87 -14.58 1.22
N ASP A 71 -32.18 -14.84 1.13
CA ASP A 71 -32.76 -16.10 1.57
C ASP A 71 -32.41 -17.28 0.64
N SER A 72 -31.95 -16.98 -0.58
CA SER A 72 -31.44 -17.98 -1.52
C SER A 72 -29.92 -17.83 -1.73
N PRO A 73 -29.09 -18.73 -1.18
CA PRO A 73 -27.64 -18.72 -1.40
C PRO A 73 -27.27 -18.75 -2.89
N THR A 74 -28.01 -19.53 -3.68
CA THR A 74 -27.80 -19.62 -5.14
C THR A 74 -28.14 -18.31 -5.86
N GLY A 75 -29.23 -17.64 -5.45
CA GLY A 75 -29.61 -16.33 -5.99
C GLY A 75 -28.58 -15.26 -5.68
N ALA A 76 -28.11 -15.19 -4.43
CA ALA A 76 -27.05 -14.28 -4.02
C ALA A 76 -25.74 -14.55 -4.78
N GLY A 77 -25.37 -15.81 -4.97
CA GLY A 77 -24.15 -16.19 -5.70
C GLY A 77 -24.19 -15.77 -7.16
N ILE A 78 -25.28 -16.08 -7.88
CA ILE A 78 -25.47 -15.70 -9.28
C ILE A 78 -25.46 -14.17 -9.44
N LEU A 79 -26.21 -13.46 -8.59
CA LEU A 79 -26.24 -11.99 -8.60
C LEU A 79 -24.84 -11.41 -8.32
N GLY A 80 -24.09 -12.00 -7.38
CA GLY A 80 -22.73 -11.60 -7.06
C GLY A 80 -21.79 -11.70 -8.26
N VAL A 81 -21.81 -12.82 -8.99
CA VAL A 81 -21.01 -13.00 -10.22
C VAL A 81 -21.44 -12.01 -11.30
N ILE A 82 -22.75 -11.78 -11.48
CA ILE A 82 -23.27 -10.80 -12.43
C ILE A 82 -22.77 -9.39 -12.08
N CYS A 83 -22.76 -9.00 -10.81
CA CYS A 83 -22.24 -7.72 -10.37
C CYS A 83 -20.73 -7.56 -10.62
N ILE A 84 -19.92 -8.61 -10.41
CA ILE A 84 -18.48 -8.60 -10.73
C ILE A 84 -18.23 -8.50 -12.23
N ALA A 85 -18.98 -9.26 -13.04
CA ALA A 85 -18.89 -9.19 -14.49
C ALA A 85 -19.35 -7.82 -15.01
N GLY A 86 -20.47 -7.31 -14.49
CA GLY A 86 -21.04 -6.01 -14.83
C GLY A 86 -20.09 -4.87 -14.50
N SER A 87 -19.50 -4.85 -13.31
CA SER A 87 -18.49 -3.85 -12.93
C SER A 87 -17.27 -3.86 -13.86
N SER A 88 -16.80 -5.05 -14.24
CA SER A 88 -15.69 -5.25 -15.17
C SER A 88 -16.00 -4.70 -16.57
N LEU A 89 -17.22 -4.93 -17.08
CA LEU A 89 -17.68 -4.40 -18.37
C LEU A 89 -17.84 -2.87 -18.33
N ILE A 90 -18.51 -2.36 -17.29
CA ILE A 90 -18.75 -0.93 -17.09
C ILE A 90 -17.42 -0.17 -17.02
N SER A 91 -16.43 -0.71 -16.30
CA SER A 91 -15.10 -0.12 -16.17
C SER A 91 -14.35 -0.01 -17.51
N ARG A 92 -14.66 -0.83 -18.51
CA ARG A 92 -14.03 -0.77 -19.84
C ARG A 92 -14.68 0.27 -20.75
N ILE A 93 -15.95 0.60 -20.52
CA ILE A 93 -16.76 1.39 -21.46
C ILE A 93 -16.58 2.90 -21.25
N SER A 94 -16.01 3.39 -20.15
CA SER A 94 -16.00 4.85 -19.91
C SER A 94 -14.85 5.37 -19.04
N GLY A 95 -14.20 6.44 -19.51
CA GLY A 95 -13.27 7.27 -18.74
C GLY A 95 -13.96 8.40 -17.95
N LYS A 96 -15.17 8.18 -17.42
CA LYS A 96 -15.95 9.20 -16.68
C LYS A 96 -16.08 8.81 -15.20
N THR A 97 -15.85 9.78 -14.31
CA THR A 97 -15.86 9.66 -12.83
C THR A 97 -17.11 9.00 -12.23
N ILE A 98 -18.29 9.27 -12.79
CA ILE A 98 -19.56 8.69 -12.29
C ILE A 98 -19.58 7.17 -12.52
N ILE A 99 -19.00 6.74 -13.64
CA ILE A 99 -19.01 5.34 -14.07
C ILE A 99 -17.98 4.52 -13.28
N ASP A 100 -16.88 5.16 -12.87
CA ASP A 100 -15.91 4.60 -11.93
C ASP A 100 -16.57 4.26 -10.58
N THR A 101 -17.35 5.20 -10.02
CA THR A 101 -18.07 4.99 -8.75
C THR A 101 -19.09 3.85 -8.84
N LEU A 102 -19.83 3.76 -9.95
CA LEU A 102 -20.80 2.69 -10.19
C LEU A 102 -20.11 1.32 -10.32
N SER A 103 -19.00 1.27 -11.07
CA SER A 103 -18.21 0.06 -11.24
C SER A 103 -17.67 -0.43 -9.90
N VAL A 104 -17.11 0.46 -9.08
CA VAL A 104 -16.65 0.14 -7.72
C VAL A 104 -17.78 -0.42 -6.86
N SER A 105 -18.95 0.22 -6.89
CA SER A 105 -20.11 -0.20 -6.09
C SER A 105 -20.53 -1.63 -6.44
N PHE A 106 -20.71 -1.93 -7.73
CA PHE A 106 -21.05 -3.28 -8.20
C PHE A 106 -19.94 -4.29 -7.93
N PHE A 107 -18.67 -3.88 -8.00
CA PHE A 107 -17.56 -4.77 -7.70
C PHE A 107 -17.59 -5.19 -6.22
N ILE A 108 -17.65 -4.23 -5.29
CA ILE A 108 -17.69 -4.50 -3.85
C ILE A 108 -18.97 -5.27 -3.48
N THR A 109 -20.13 -4.87 -4.01
CA THR A 109 -21.38 -5.60 -3.76
C THR A 109 -21.30 -7.03 -4.29
N GLY A 110 -20.70 -7.24 -5.46
CA GLY A 110 -20.55 -8.57 -6.03
C GLY A 110 -19.75 -9.52 -5.15
N PHE A 111 -18.64 -9.04 -4.57
CA PHE A 111 -17.88 -9.81 -3.59
C PHE A 111 -18.65 -10.02 -2.27
N ALA A 112 -19.38 -9.00 -1.79
CA ALA A 112 -20.20 -9.15 -0.59
C ALA A 112 -21.29 -10.23 -0.77
N LEU A 113 -21.97 -10.24 -1.91
CA LEU A 113 -22.99 -11.23 -2.25
C LEU A 113 -22.42 -12.63 -2.41
N LEU A 114 -21.27 -12.76 -3.09
CA LEU A 114 -20.55 -14.03 -3.17
C LEU A 114 -20.15 -14.53 -1.78
N GLY A 115 -19.72 -13.63 -0.90
CA GLY A 115 -19.35 -13.98 0.47
C GLY A 115 -20.53 -14.50 1.28
N LEU A 116 -21.71 -13.90 1.12
CA LEU A 116 -22.93 -14.39 1.76
C LEU A 116 -23.36 -15.75 1.19
N ALA A 117 -23.32 -15.92 -0.14
CA ALA A 117 -23.67 -17.17 -0.81
C ALA A 117 -22.78 -18.34 -0.37
N LEU A 118 -21.48 -18.11 -0.22
CA LEU A 118 -20.48 -19.11 0.13
C LEU A 118 -20.18 -19.17 1.64
N SER A 119 -20.86 -18.38 2.46
CA SER A 119 -20.62 -18.36 3.92
C SER A 119 -20.85 -19.72 4.59
N THR A 120 -21.67 -20.58 3.97
CA THR A 120 -21.95 -21.95 4.45
C THR A 120 -20.97 -23.00 3.93
N GLU A 121 -20.14 -22.65 2.95
CA GLU A 121 -19.19 -23.54 2.24
C GLU A 121 -17.76 -23.49 2.84
N GLY A 122 -17.61 -22.91 4.04
CA GLY A 122 -16.35 -22.86 4.79
C GLY A 122 -15.25 -22.06 4.07
N ASP A 123 -14.05 -22.63 3.99
CA ASP A 123 -12.84 -21.94 3.49
C ASP A 123 -12.78 -21.73 1.99
N SER A 124 -13.69 -22.34 1.23
CA SER A 124 -13.76 -22.20 -0.23
C SER A 124 -13.95 -20.74 -0.67
N ILE A 125 -14.57 -19.91 0.18
CA ILE A 125 -14.81 -18.48 -0.04
C ILE A 125 -13.52 -17.72 -0.37
N TYR A 126 -12.43 -17.97 0.35
CA TYR A 126 -11.16 -17.24 0.18
C TYR A 126 -10.52 -17.54 -1.16
N MET A 127 -10.54 -18.82 -1.57
CA MET A 127 -10.02 -19.24 -2.87
C MET A 127 -10.84 -18.65 -4.01
N VAL A 128 -12.17 -18.67 -3.91
CA VAL A 128 -13.06 -18.06 -4.90
C VAL A 128 -12.78 -16.56 -5.02
N PHE A 129 -12.63 -15.86 -3.89
CA PHE A 129 -12.35 -14.43 -3.89
C PHE A 129 -11.02 -14.10 -4.58
N ILE A 130 -9.97 -14.87 -4.28
CA ILE A 130 -8.65 -14.71 -4.91
C ILE A 130 -8.74 -14.94 -6.43
N VAL A 131 -9.45 -15.99 -6.87
CA VAL A 131 -9.59 -16.30 -8.30
C VAL A 131 -10.31 -15.18 -9.03
N PHE A 132 -11.47 -14.73 -8.54
CA PHE A 132 -12.21 -13.63 -9.18
C PHE A 132 -11.43 -12.32 -9.18
N ALA A 133 -10.75 -11.99 -8.08
CA ALA A 133 -9.94 -10.78 -7.99
C ALA A 133 -8.71 -10.84 -8.93
N LEU A 134 -8.05 -11.99 -9.07
CA LEU A 134 -6.96 -12.18 -10.04
C LEU A 134 -7.47 -12.04 -11.49
N CYS A 135 -8.62 -12.64 -11.79
CA CYS A 135 -9.26 -12.49 -13.09
C CYS A 135 -9.54 -11.01 -13.40
N THR A 136 -10.15 -10.27 -12.47
CA THR A 136 -10.41 -8.84 -12.67
C THR A 136 -9.12 -8.04 -12.82
N LEU A 137 -8.09 -8.32 -12.01
CA LEU A 137 -6.80 -7.64 -12.06
C LEU A 137 -6.16 -7.74 -13.46
N PHE A 138 -6.07 -8.95 -14.03
CA PHE A 138 -5.41 -9.15 -15.32
C PHE A 138 -6.29 -8.79 -16.53
N LEU A 139 -7.62 -8.96 -16.42
CA LEU A 139 -8.54 -8.72 -17.53
C LEU A 139 -8.96 -7.25 -17.65
N VAL A 140 -9.26 -6.56 -16.55
CA VAL A 140 -9.86 -5.22 -16.60
C VAL A 140 -8.79 -4.13 -16.67
N GLN A 141 -7.70 -4.27 -15.90
CA GLN A 141 -6.56 -3.35 -15.89
C GLN A 141 -6.93 -1.88 -15.63
N SER A 142 -8.09 -1.61 -15.04
CA SER A 142 -8.46 -0.26 -14.58
C SER A 142 -7.87 0.01 -13.22
N TYR A 143 -7.49 1.27 -12.97
CA TYR A 143 -6.75 1.64 -11.76
C TYR A 143 -7.49 1.23 -10.48
N ILE A 144 -8.77 1.59 -10.36
CA ILE A 144 -9.51 1.40 -9.10
C ILE A 144 -9.86 -0.08 -8.87
N LEU A 145 -10.31 -0.81 -9.90
CA LEU A 145 -10.64 -2.23 -9.72
C LEU A 145 -9.38 -3.06 -9.47
N SER A 146 -8.25 -2.71 -10.11
CA SER A 146 -6.96 -3.36 -9.85
C SER A 146 -6.51 -3.11 -8.40
N PHE A 147 -6.64 -1.88 -7.91
CA PHE A 147 -6.35 -1.54 -6.52
C PHE A 147 -7.21 -2.35 -5.55
N ILE A 148 -8.53 -2.37 -5.73
CA ILE A 148 -9.45 -3.14 -4.87
C ILE A 148 -9.17 -4.65 -4.97
N SER A 149 -8.85 -5.15 -6.16
CA SER A 149 -8.51 -6.58 -6.35
C SER A 149 -7.28 -6.97 -5.54
N VAL A 150 -6.24 -6.14 -5.49
CA VAL A 150 -5.06 -6.38 -4.65
C VAL A 150 -5.41 -6.40 -3.17
N LEU A 151 -6.32 -5.52 -2.73
CA LEU A 151 -6.84 -5.53 -1.35
C LEU A 151 -7.61 -6.81 -1.05
N ILE A 152 -8.48 -7.26 -1.96
CA ILE A 152 -9.27 -8.49 -1.80
C ILE A 152 -8.37 -9.72 -1.75
N ILE A 153 -7.36 -9.81 -2.63
CA ILE A 153 -6.42 -10.94 -2.65
C ILE A 153 -5.67 -11.02 -1.32
N ASN A 154 -5.02 -9.94 -0.89
CA ASN A 154 -4.29 -9.93 0.38
C ASN A 154 -5.22 -10.11 1.58
N GLY A 155 -6.39 -9.46 1.57
CA GLY A 155 -7.39 -9.59 2.62
C GLY A 155 -7.93 -11.02 2.75
N SER A 156 -8.12 -11.73 1.64
CA SER A 156 -8.56 -13.14 1.65
C SER A 156 -7.48 -14.05 2.21
N ILE A 157 -6.21 -13.81 1.86
CA ILE A 157 -5.07 -14.58 2.39
C ILE A 157 -4.92 -14.36 3.91
N VAL A 158 -5.03 -13.10 4.36
CA VAL A 158 -4.98 -12.77 5.79
C VAL A 158 -6.18 -13.36 6.52
N ALA A 159 -7.40 -13.24 5.99
CA ALA A 159 -8.61 -13.77 6.62
C ALA A 159 -8.56 -15.30 6.75
N PHE A 160 -8.09 -16.01 5.72
CA PHE A 160 -7.85 -17.46 5.78
C PHE A 160 -6.84 -17.84 6.88
N SER A 161 -5.77 -17.05 7.06
CA SER A 161 -4.79 -17.26 8.12
C SER A 161 -5.42 -17.15 9.52
N GLN A 162 -6.36 -16.22 9.69
CA GLN A 162 -7.03 -15.96 10.96
C GLN A 162 -8.04 -17.04 11.32
N THR A 163 -8.81 -17.54 10.36
CA THR A 163 -9.81 -18.59 10.66
C THR A 163 -9.20 -19.90 11.13
N HIS A 164 -7.93 -20.13 10.80
CA HIS A 164 -7.20 -21.33 11.20
C HIS A 164 -6.26 -21.14 12.39
N ASP A 165 -6.27 -19.96 13.03
CA ASP A 165 -5.34 -19.59 14.12
C ASP A 165 -3.86 -19.85 13.77
N THR A 166 -3.50 -19.77 12.49
CA THR A 166 -2.14 -20.06 12.00
C THR A 166 -1.28 -18.80 12.03
N TYR A 167 -0.84 -18.38 13.21
CA TYR A 167 -0.02 -17.18 13.38
C TYR A 167 1.30 -17.21 12.59
N SER A 168 1.89 -18.40 12.43
CA SER A 168 3.07 -18.59 11.56
C SER A 168 2.81 -18.14 10.11
N LEU A 169 1.57 -18.29 9.64
CA LEU A 169 1.17 -17.92 8.29
C LEU A 169 1.05 -16.39 8.16
N ILE A 170 0.60 -15.67 9.20
CA ILE A 170 0.65 -14.20 9.26
C ILE A 170 2.09 -13.70 9.17
N SER A 171 3.01 -14.29 9.94
CA SER A 171 4.43 -13.94 9.88
C SER A 171 4.99 -14.16 8.47
N ALA A 172 4.64 -15.28 7.82
CA ALA A 172 5.03 -15.57 6.44
C ALA A 172 4.44 -14.56 5.44
N ILE A 173 3.17 -14.14 5.61
CA ILE A 173 2.53 -13.10 4.79
C ILE A 173 3.30 -11.78 4.91
N ILE A 174 3.63 -11.33 6.12
CA ILE A 174 4.37 -10.07 6.35
C ILE A 174 5.74 -10.13 5.67
N ILE A 175 6.46 -11.25 5.81
CA ILE A 175 7.76 -11.47 5.15
C ILE A 175 7.61 -11.38 3.62
N PHE A 176 6.61 -12.07 3.07
CA PHE A 176 6.35 -12.08 1.63
C PHE A 176 5.97 -10.68 1.10
N GLN A 177 5.07 -9.98 1.79
CA GLN A 177 4.68 -8.61 1.45
C GLN A 177 5.88 -7.64 1.53
N THR A 178 6.75 -7.79 2.53
CA THR A 178 7.98 -7.00 2.68
C THR A 178 8.86 -7.15 1.45
N VAL A 179 9.15 -8.39 1.04
CA VAL A 179 9.97 -8.69 -0.15
C VAL A 179 9.33 -8.12 -1.42
N ILE A 180 8.03 -8.34 -1.62
CA ILE A 180 7.32 -7.83 -2.81
C ILE A 180 7.34 -6.31 -2.86
N ILE A 181 7.04 -5.62 -1.76
CA ILE A 181 7.01 -4.15 -1.75
C ILE A 181 8.38 -3.58 -2.02
N THR A 182 9.42 -4.10 -1.37
CA THR A 182 10.80 -3.67 -1.64
C THR A 182 11.16 -3.90 -3.10
N PHE A 183 10.80 -5.05 -3.67
CA PHE A 183 11.01 -5.34 -5.09
C PHE A 183 10.26 -4.36 -6.01
N LEU A 184 8.97 -4.12 -5.75
CA LEU A 184 8.13 -3.24 -6.57
C LEU A 184 8.68 -1.81 -6.62
N PHE A 185 9.08 -1.25 -5.47
CA PHE A 185 9.63 0.11 -5.41
C PHE A 185 11.00 0.21 -6.09
N LEU A 186 11.89 -0.78 -5.88
CA LEU A 186 13.25 -0.72 -6.43
C LEU A 186 13.33 -1.06 -7.92
N GLN A 187 12.38 -1.84 -8.45
CA GLN A 187 12.36 -2.25 -9.87
C GLN A 187 11.32 -1.50 -10.71
N GLU A 188 10.84 -0.34 -10.27
CA GLU A 188 9.85 0.49 -10.97
C GLU A 188 10.11 0.58 -12.49
N ALA A 189 11.29 1.07 -12.87
CA ALA A 189 11.65 1.27 -14.27
C ALA A 189 11.65 -0.04 -15.08
N LYS A 190 12.10 -1.15 -14.49
CA LYS A 190 12.13 -2.46 -15.16
C LYS A 190 10.74 -3.06 -15.35
N ILE A 191 9.84 -2.86 -14.37
CA ILE A 191 8.47 -3.38 -14.43
C ILE A 191 7.66 -2.62 -15.48
N ILE A 192 7.77 -1.28 -15.48
CA ILE A 192 7.02 -0.41 -16.40
C ILE A 192 7.44 -0.64 -17.86
N THR A 193 8.73 -0.89 -18.12
CA THR A 193 9.26 -1.04 -19.49
C THR A 193 9.04 -2.44 -20.09
N LYS A 194 8.72 -3.46 -19.27
CA LYS A 194 8.65 -4.85 -19.74
C LYS A 194 7.44 -5.16 -20.62
N ASN A 195 6.25 -4.68 -20.26
CA ASN A 195 5.02 -4.90 -21.03
C ASN A 195 3.96 -3.84 -20.67
N LYS A 196 3.08 -3.51 -21.62
CA LYS A 196 1.94 -2.59 -21.46
C LYS A 196 1.01 -2.98 -20.30
N ILE A 197 0.78 -4.28 -20.09
CA ILE A 197 -0.05 -4.77 -18.97
C ILE A 197 0.59 -4.43 -17.62
N LEU A 198 1.89 -4.71 -17.48
CA LEU A 198 2.64 -4.44 -16.25
C LEU A 198 2.77 -2.93 -15.99
N SER A 199 2.94 -2.13 -17.05
CA SER A 199 2.93 -0.67 -16.95
C SER A 199 1.62 -0.13 -16.38
N LYS A 200 0.47 -0.61 -16.87
CA LYS A 200 -0.86 -0.20 -16.37
C LYS A 200 -1.13 -0.66 -14.94
N LEU A 201 -0.70 -1.87 -14.59
CA LEU A 201 -0.93 -2.47 -13.27
C LEU A 201 0.03 -1.98 -12.20
N TYR A 202 1.19 -1.44 -12.57
CA TYR A 202 2.22 -1.08 -11.61
C TYR A 202 1.74 -0.11 -10.52
N ASP A 203 1.14 1.02 -10.91
CA ASP A 203 0.67 2.01 -9.93
C ASP A 203 -0.43 1.48 -8.99
N PRO A 204 -1.53 0.86 -9.48
CA PRO A 204 -2.56 0.34 -8.59
C PRO A 204 -2.07 -0.84 -7.75
N VAL A 205 -1.17 -1.69 -8.27
CA VAL A 205 -0.58 -2.79 -7.49
C VAL A 205 0.36 -2.27 -6.41
N ARG A 206 1.22 -1.30 -6.71
CA ARG A 206 2.09 -0.65 -5.73
C ARG A 206 1.26 -0.02 -4.61
N ALA A 207 0.24 0.77 -4.96
CA ALA A 207 -0.65 1.39 -3.98
C ALA A 207 -1.40 0.33 -3.15
N GLY A 208 -2.01 -0.66 -3.80
CA GLY A 208 -2.74 -1.75 -3.14
C GLY A 208 -1.86 -2.51 -2.16
N MET A 209 -0.64 -2.88 -2.56
CA MET A 209 0.32 -3.57 -1.70
C MET A 209 0.71 -2.74 -0.47
N VAL A 210 0.96 -1.43 -0.62
CA VAL A 210 1.26 -0.56 0.54
C VAL A 210 0.10 -0.55 1.54
N PHE A 211 -1.14 -0.39 1.06
CA PHE A 211 -2.33 -0.44 1.92
C PHE A 211 -2.50 -1.82 2.57
N SER A 212 -2.36 -2.91 1.80
CA SER A 212 -2.45 -4.27 2.32
C SER A 212 -1.39 -4.59 3.37
N PHE A 213 -0.15 -4.12 3.18
CA PHE A 213 0.93 -4.33 4.13
C PHE A 213 0.69 -3.58 5.44
N ILE A 214 0.32 -2.29 5.37
CA ILE A 214 -0.05 -1.52 6.57
C ILE A 214 -1.24 -2.18 7.28
N PHE A 215 -2.26 -2.61 6.54
CA PHE A 215 -3.43 -3.28 7.12
C PHE A 215 -3.04 -4.59 7.82
N THR A 216 -2.18 -5.40 7.21
CA THR A 216 -1.67 -6.65 7.80
C THR A 216 -0.90 -6.38 9.11
N LEU A 217 -0.07 -5.34 9.13
CA LEU A 217 0.66 -4.91 10.33
C LEU A 217 -0.27 -4.41 11.45
N VAL A 218 -1.31 -3.64 11.11
CA VAL A 218 -2.34 -3.20 12.07
C VAL A 218 -3.05 -4.40 12.67
N PHE A 219 -3.48 -5.36 11.84
CA PHE A 219 -4.20 -6.53 12.29
C PHE A 219 -3.34 -7.42 13.21
N SER A 220 -2.08 -7.64 12.84
CA SER A 220 -1.10 -8.35 13.68
C SER A 220 -0.93 -7.67 15.04
N GLY A 221 -0.84 -6.34 15.09
CA GLY A 221 -0.72 -5.59 16.34
C GLY A 221 -2.01 -5.58 17.19
N LEU A 222 -3.18 -5.68 16.56
CA LEU A 222 -4.46 -5.74 17.27
C LEU A 222 -4.68 -7.11 17.93
N ALA A 223 -4.35 -8.21 17.25
CA ALA A 223 -4.48 -9.57 17.77
C ALA A 223 -3.66 -9.77 19.06
N SER A 224 -2.45 -9.19 19.12
CA SER A 224 -1.59 -9.22 20.32
C SER A 224 -2.23 -8.56 21.56
N PHE A 225 -3.11 -7.58 21.37
CA PHE A 225 -3.75 -6.83 22.47
C PHE A 225 -4.98 -7.49 23.05
N LEU A 226 -5.72 -8.25 22.24
CA LEU A 226 -6.89 -9.01 22.72
C LEU A 226 -6.48 -10.25 23.53
N HIS A 227 -5.17 -10.43 23.80
CA HIS A 227 -4.60 -11.60 24.50
C HIS A 227 -5.09 -12.93 23.93
N LEU A 228 -5.35 -12.96 22.62
CA LEU A 228 -5.84 -14.16 21.94
C LEU A 228 -4.73 -15.18 21.69
N THR A 229 -3.48 -14.89 22.06
CA THR A 229 -2.31 -15.71 21.71
C THR A 229 -1.21 -15.70 22.75
N GLU A 230 -0.80 -16.88 23.18
CA GLU A 230 0.35 -17.07 24.07
C GLU A 230 1.68 -17.42 23.37
N HIS A 231 1.75 -17.65 22.05
CA HIS A 231 2.97 -18.22 21.42
C HIS A 231 3.57 -17.41 20.24
N TYR A 232 4.49 -16.53 20.65
CA TYR A 232 5.72 -15.98 20.06
C TYR A 232 6.25 -16.50 18.69
N TYR A 233 6.30 -15.63 17.66
CA TYR A 233 7.33 -15.57 16.57
C TYR A 233 7.45 -14.18 15.87
N ASP A 234 7.03 -13.07 16.50
CA ASP A 234 6.99 -11.73 15.86
C ASP A 234 8.35 -11.09 15.54
N TRP A 235 9.44 -11.69 16.03
CA TRP A 235 10.79 -11.21 15.77
C TRP A 235 11.27 -11.56 14.35
N ILE A 236 10.79 -12.66 13.74
CA ILE A 236 11.25 -13.09 12.41
C ILE A 236 10.86 -12.06 11.33
N PRO A 237 9.58 -11.64 11.21
CA PRO A 237 9.20 -10.60 10.26
C PRO A 237 9.94 -9.29 10.52
N SER A 238 10.14 -8.92 11.79
CA SER A 238 10.88 -7.71 12.17
C SER A 238 12.31 -7.73 11.67
N VAL A 239 13.03 -8.85 11.81
CA VAL A 239 14.40 -9.01 11.29
C VAL A 239 14.43 -8.87 9.77
N VAL A 240 13.49 -9.49 9.05
CA VAL A 240 13.41 -9.37 7.59
C VAL A 240 13.17 -7.92 7.16
N ILE A 241 12.26 -7.22 7.84
CA ILE A 241 11.99 -5.80 7.58
C ILE A 241 13.24 -4.96 7.87
N MET A 242 13.96 -5.21 8.97
CA MET A 242 15.22 -4.50 9.25
C MET A 242 16.28 -4.74 8.18
N LEU A 243 16.45 -5.97 7.71
CA LEU A 243 17.36 -6.27 6.60
C LEU A 243 16.96 -5.51 5.33
N ALA A 244 15.65 -5.43 5.03
CA ALA A 244 15.16 -4.63 3.93
C ALA A 244 15.46 -3.13 4.11
N ILE A 245 15.29 -2.56 5.31
CA ILE A 245 15.65 -1.17 5.61
C ILE A 245 17.15 -0.94 5.40
N LEU A 246 18.01 -1.81 5.94
CA LEU A 246 19.46 -1.71 5.78
C LEU A 246 19.88 -1.80 4.31
N TYR A 247 19.19 -2.60 3.52
CA TYR A 247 19.39 -2.67 2.08
C TYR A 247 18.94 -1.39 1.36
N VAL A 248 17.82 -0.78 1.73
CA VAL A 248 17.39 0.50 1.14
C VAL A 248 18.35 1.64 1.55
N VAL A 249 18.85 1.64 2.79
CA VAL A 249 19.89 2.58 3.25
C VAL A 249 21.18 2.43 2.43
N PHE A 250 21.58 1.18 2.12
CA PHE A 250 22.72 0.91 1.24
C PHE A 250 22.57 1.65 -0.10
N LEU A 251 21.39 1.52 -0.72
CA LEU A 251 21.09 2.14 -2.01
C LEU A 251 21.07 3.66 -1.91
N LEU A 252 20.54 4.21 -0.82
CA LEU A 252 20.52 5.65 -0.58
C LEU A 252 21.91 6.27 -0.49
N PHE A 253 22.95 5.54 -0.03
CA PHE A 253 24.31 6.07 -0.08
C PHE A 253 24.80 6.36 -1.50
N GLY A 254 24.41 5.53 -2.47
CA GLY A 254 24.69 5.75 -3.88
C GLY A 254 23.96 6.99 -4.40
N THR A 255 22.66 7.09 -4.11
CA THR A 255 21.82 8.21 -4.55
C THR A 255 22.24 9.55 -3.95
N LEU A 256 22.59 9.57 -2.66
CA LEU A 256 22.98 10.78 -1.92
C LEU A 256 24.48 11.11 -2.07
N LYS A 257 25.23 10.36 -2.88
CA LYS A 257 26.68 10.55 -3.13
C LYS A 257 27.51 10.62 -1.85
N VAL A 258 27.17 9.79 -0.85
CA VAL A 258 27.95 9.70 0.39
C VAL A 258 29.24 8.92 0.10
N THR A 259 30.37 9.61 -0.02
CA THR A 259 31.65 9.00 -0.43
C THR A 259 32.49 8.51 0.76
N SER A 260 32.45 9.21 1.89
CA SER A 260 33.30 8.88 3.04
C SER A 260 32.80 7.64 3.80
N THR A 261 33.71 6.68 3.97
CA THR A 261 33.48 5.40 4.66
C THR A 261 33.09 5.61 6.12
N THR A 262 33.65 6.61 6.78
CA THR A 262 33.34 6.94 8.18
C THR A 262 31.86 7.28 8.34
N TYR A 263 31.31 8.13 7.47
CA TYR A 263 29.89 8.49 7.54
C TYR A 263 28.98 7.31 7.21
N LYS A 264 29.36 6.42 6.27
CA LYS A 264 28.59 5.20 6.00
C LYS A 264 28.49 4.30 7.23
N ILE A 265 29.62 4.07 7.92
CA ILE A 265 29.65 3.26 9.14
C ILE A 265 28.81 3.90 10.25
N ILE A 266 28.94 5.22 10.44
CA ILE A 266 28.15 5.95 11.44
C ILE A 266 26.65 5.83 11.15
N ILE A 267 26.22 6.08 9.91
CA ILE A 267 24.81 6.03 9.52
C ILE A 267 24.25 4.61 9.67
N TYR A 268 25.00 3.59 9.27
CA TYR A 268 24.59 2.19 9.47
C TYR A 268 24.45 1.84 10.94
N THR A 269 25.46 2.18 11.73
CA THR A 269 25.46 1.90 13.18
C THR A 269 24.28 2.59 13.85
N LEU A 270 24.02 3.86 13.49
CA LEU A 270 22.89 4.62 14.02
C LEU A 270 21.55 4.04 13.59
N THR A 271 21.45 3.56 12.35
CA THR A 271 20.23 2.91 11.82
C THR A 271 19.95 1.61 12.56
N VAL A 272 20.95 0.75 12.74
CA VAL A 272 20.80 -0.49 13.53
C VAL A 272 20.41 -0.17 14.96
N LEU A 273 21.08 0.80 15.61
CA LEU A 273 20.77 1.22 16.96
C LEU A 273 19.33 1.75 17.08
N PHE A 274 18.86 2.50 16.09
CA PHE A 274 17.50 3.03 16.04
C PHE A 274 16.43 1.95 15.81
N LEU A 275 16.74 0.91 15.03
CA LEU A 275 15.82 -0.19 14.74
C LEU A 275 15.80 -1.26 15.83
N LEU A 276 16.85 -1.36 16.66
CA LEU A 276 16.98 -2.38 17.71
C LEU A 276 15.77 -2.44 18.68
N PRO A 277 15.25 -1.30 19.18
CA PRO A 277 14.06 -1.29 20.02
C PRO A 277 12.77 -1.78 19.32
N THR A 278 12.78 -1.82 17.98
CA THR A 278 11.63 -2.24 17.16
C THR A 278 11.63 -3.73 16.80
N LEU A 279 12.56 -4.52 17.35
CA LEU A 279 12.71 -5.94 17.03
C LEU A 279 11.50 -6.80 17.42
N LEU A 280 10.75 -6.35 18.43
CA LEU A 280 9.53 -7.01 18.89
C LEU A 280 8.26 -6.38 18.30
N THR A 281 8.40 -5.38 17.43
CA THR A 281 7.27 -4.62 16.88
C THR A 281 7.41 -4.45 15.36
N PRO A 282 7.06 -5.49 14.57
CA PRO A 282 7.19 -5.46 13.12
C PRO A 282 6.40 -4.32 12.46
N ALA A 283 5.35 -3.82 13.14
CA ALA A 283 4.54 -2.70 12.68
C ALA A 283 5.34 -1.38 12.58
N ILE A 284 6.17 -1.06 13.57
CA ILE A 284 6.95 0.19 13.58
C ILE A 284 8.04 0.15 12.50
N SER A 285 8.80 -0.94 12.47
CA SER A 285 9.84 -1.14 11.44
C SER A 285 9.22 -1.19 10.03
N GLY A 286 8.06 -1.82 9.88
CA GLY A 286 7.32 -1.86 8.61
C GLY A 286 6.91 -0.47 8.10
N ALA A 287 6.40 0.39 8.98
CA ALA A 287 6.08 1.77 8.59
C ALA A 287 7.33 2.57 8.19
N ILE A 288 8.45 2.40 8.90
CA ILE A 288 9.74 3.02 8.55
C ILE A 288 10.21 2.55 7.16
N LEU A 289 10.08 1.26 6.85
CA LEU A 289 10.43 0.73 5.52
C LEU A 289 9.62 1.42 4.42
N ILE A 290 8.31 1.60 4.59
CA ILE A 290 7.47 2.29 3.59
C ILE A 290 7.84 3.77 3.48
N ILE A 291 8.16 4.45 4.58
CA ILE A 291 8.66 5.84 4.55
C ILE A 291 9.91 5.91 3.68
N LEU A 292 10.88 5.02 3.93
CA LEU A 292 12.17 5.03 3.24
C LEU A 292 12.04 4.70 1.75
N LEU A 293 11.25 3.70 1.39
CA LEU A 293 10.94 3.35 0.00
C LEU A 293 10.19 4.48 -0.71
N SER A 294 9.21 5.08 -0.03
CA SER A 294 8.44 6.19 -0.59
C SER A 294 9.29 7.43 -0.78
N PHE A 295 10.24 7.69 0.11
CA PHE A 295 11.24 8.74 -0.06
C PHE A 295 12.16 8.45 -1.24
N PHE A 296 12.69 7.21 -1.34
CA PHE A 296 13.61 6.80 -2.41
C PHE A 296 13.02 7.00 -3.81
N VAL A 297 11.71 6.71 -3.98
CA VAL A 297 11.00 6.79 -5.26
C VAL A 297 10.16 8.08 -5.41
N ASN A 298 10.17 8.99 -4.43
CA ASN A 298 9.33 10.20 -4.39
C ASN A 298 7.81 9.90 -4.49
N TYR A 299 7.36 8.81 -3.85
CA TYR A 299 5.96 8.42 -3.79
C TYR A 299 5.23 9.09 -2.62
N ARG A 300 4.74 10.32 -2.85
CA ARG A 300 4.15 11.19 -1.80
C ARG A 300 3.00 10.56 -1.02
N THR A 301 2.10 9.83 -1.68
CA THR A 301 0.92 9.26 -1.02
C THR A 301 1.28 8.12 -0.09
N GLY A 302 2.21 7.24 -0.49
CA GLY A 302 2.73 6.20 0.39
C GLY A 302 3.48 6.78 1.57
N LEU A 303 4.22 7.87 1.36
CA LEU A 303 4.91 8.58 2.44
C LEU A 303 3.92 9.12 3.49
N VAL A 304 2.88 9.83 3.07
CA VAL A 304 1.86 10.36 4.00
C VAL A 304 1.16 9.22 4.74
N LEU A 305 0.75 8.17 4.03
CA LEU A 305 0.09 7.02 4.64
C LEU A 305 0.99 6.31 5.65
N ALA A 306 2.28 6.17 5.34
CA ALA A 306 3.25 5.54 6.23
C ALA A 306 3.57 6.40 7.47
N ILE A 307 3.57 7.73 7.35
CA ILE A 307 3.67 8.62 8.52
C ILE A 307 2.45 8.47 9.42
N ILE A 308 1.24 8.46 8.86
CA ILE A 308 0.00 8.24 9.63
C ILE A 308 0.07 6.88 10.34
N ALA A 309 0.48 5.83 9.63
CA ALA A 309 0.64 4.49 10.19
C ALA A 309 1.71 4.47 11.29
N LEU A 310 2.85 5.16 11.10
CA LEU A 310 3.91 5.26 12.11
C LEU A 310 3.42 5.94 13.39
N ILE A 311 2.69 7.06 13.27
CA ILE A 311 2.09 7.76 14.42
C ILE A 311 1.13 6.81 15.16
N TYR A 312 0.28 6.09 14.41
CA TYR A 312 -0.63 5.11 14.98
C TYR A 312 0.12 3.98 15.71
N PHE A 313 1.15 3.39 15.10
CA PHE A 313 1.92 2.28 15.68
C PHE A 313 2.74 2.69 16.90
N ILE A 314 3.37 3.87 16.88
CA ILE A 314 4.07 4.41 18.06
C ILE A 314 3.07 4.69 19.18
N GLY A 315 1.94 5.32 18.85
CA GLY A 315 0.87 5.56 19.81
C GLY A 315 0.37 4.26 20.43
N ARG A 316 0.14 3.24 19.60
CA ARG A 316 -0.27 1.92 20.04
C ARG A 316 0.76 1.25 20.94
N PHE A 317 2.02 1.21 20.51
CA PHE A 317 3.12 0.66 21.29
C PHE A 317 3.23 1.31 22.67
N TYR A 318 3.06 2.63 22.76
CA TYR A 318 3.03 3.35 24.02
C TYR A 318 1.88 2.92 24.95
N TYR A 319 0.71 2.62 24.40
CA TYR A 319 -0.40 2.09 25.19
C TYR A 319 -0.17 0.64 25.64
N ASP A 320 0.45 -0.17 24.79
CA ASP A 320 0.75 -1.59 25.07
C ASP A 320 1.88 -1.77 26.10
N LEU A 321 2.71 -0.75 26.34
CA LEU A 321 3.64 -0.76 27.48
C LEU A 321 2.83 -0.95 28.77
N GLY A 322 2.99 -2.06 29.48
CA GLY A 322 2.30 -2.37 30.74
C GLY A 322 2.64 -1.46 31.93
N PHE A 323 3.16 -0.27 31.67
CA PHE A 323 3.49 0.74 32.67
C PHE A 323 2.24 1.47 33.17
N THR A 324 2.34 1.97 34.41
CA THR A 324 1.32 2.84 34.98
C THR A 324 1.21 4.15 34.18
N LEU A 325 0.03 4.77 34.21
CA LEU A 325 -0.22 6.07 33.58
C LEU A 325 0.78 7.15 34.02
N LEU A 326 1.25 7.08 35.27
CA LEU A 326 2.26 7.99 35.82
C LEU A 326 3.63 7.82 35.15
N ILE A 327 4.10 6.58 35.00
CA ILE A 327 5.40 6.32 34.35
C ILE A 327 5.34 6.74 32.88
N LYS A 328 4.21 6.45 32.23
CA LYS A 328 3.91 6.86 30.85
C LYS A 328 3.97 8.38 30.68
N SER A 329 3.33 9.16 31.57
CA SER A 329 3.36 10.62 31.50
C SER A 329 4.75 11.21 31.76
N ILE A 330 5.51 10.66 32.71
CA ILE A 330 6.90 11.08 32.97
C ILE A 330 7.80 10.81 31.76
N LEU A 331 7.64 9.65 31.10
CA LEU A 331 8.37 9.31 29.86
C LEU A 331 8.04 10.30 28.74
N LEU A 332 6.77 10.60 28.52
CA LEU A 332 6.34 11.53 27.48
C LEU A 332 6.87 12.94 27.75
N PHE A 333 6.74 13.41 29.00
CA PHE A 333 7.25 14.70 29.44
C PHE A 333 8.77 14.81 29.28
N GLY A 334 9.52 13.78 29.70
CA GLY A 334 10.97 13.71 29.56
C GLY A 334 11.43 13.68 28.10
N SER A 335 10.74 12.93 27.24
CA SER A 335 11.02 12.91 25.79
C SER A 335 10.71 14.27 25.14
N GLY A 336 9.64 14.94 25.56
CA GLY A 336 9.28 16.28 25.10
C GLY A 336 10.34 17.33 25.48
N ILE A 337 10.83 17.31 26.73
CA ILE A 337 11.94 18.16 27.17
C ILE A 337 13.20 17.87 26.35
N SER A 338 13.52 16.60 26.11
CA SER A 338 14.69 16.20 25.34
C SER A 338 14.61 16.71 23.89
N PHE A 339 13.44 16.60 23.25
CA PHE A 339 13.23 17.16 21.91
C PHE A 339 13.32 18.68 21.90
N LEU A 340 12.80 19.37 22.92
CA LEU A 340 12.89 20.82 23.03
C LEU A 340 14.34 21.29 23.23
N ALA A 341 15.13 20.54 24.01
CA ALA A 341 16.56 20.78 24.19
C ALA A 341 17.33 20.58 22.87
N ILE A 342 17.06 19.50 22.13
CA ILE A 342 17.65 19.25 20.81
C ILE A 342 17.25 20.35 19.82
N TYR A 343 15.99 20.76 19.81
CA TYR A 343 15.49 21.85 18.96
C TYR A 343 16.23 23.15 19.25
N PHE A 344 16.33 23.55 20.52
CA PHE A 344 17.02 24.78 20.91
C PHE A 344 18.52 24.72 20.56
N PHE A 345 19.17 23.57 20.78
CA PHE A 345 20.58 23.38 20.45
C PHE A 345 20.85 23.42 18.94
N THR A 346 19.95 22.83 18.14
CA THR A 346 20.06 22.82 16.67
C THR A 346 19.74 24.19 16.09
N HIS A 347 18.71 24.87 16.59
CA HIS A 347 18.34 26.22 16.17
C HIS A 347 19.44 27.25 16.48
N LYS A 348 20.07 27.14 17.65
CA LYS A 348 21.22 27.98 18.04
C LYS A 348 22.47 27.75 17.17
N LYS A 349 22.65 26.55 16.61
CA LYS A 349 23.76 26.24 15.68
C LYS A 349 23.47 26.64 14.23
N LEU A 350 22.21 26.64 13.80
CA LEU A 350 21.78 27.12 12.49
C LEU A 350 21.93 28.64 12.39
N THR A 351 21.55 29.38 13.44
CA THR A 351 21.72 30.85 13.52
C THR A 351 23.15 31.32 13.76
N ALA A 352 24.09 30.42 14.06
CA ALA A 352 25.52 30.73 14.20
C ALA A 352 26.32 30.49 12.90
N ASN A 353 25.68 29.93 11.86
CA ASN A 353 26.27 29.70 10.53
C ASN A 353 25.47 30.38 9.40
N GLU A 354 24.53 31.25 9.74
CA GLU A 354 24.14 32.41 8.93
C GLU A 354 24.96 33.61 9.40
#